data_AF-A0A355DUU1-F1
#
_entry.id   AF-A0A355DUU1-F1
#
_cell.length_a   1.000
_cell.length_b   1.000
_cell.length_c   1.000
_cell.angle_alpha   90.00
_cell.angle_beta   90.00
_cell.angle_gamma   90.00
#
_symmetry.space_group_name_H-M   'P 1'
#
loop_
_entity.id
_entity.type
_entity.pdbx_description
1 polymer ?
#
loop_
_entity_poly.entity_id
_entity_poly.type
_entity_poly.pdbx_seq_one_letter_code
_entity_poly.pdbx_strand_id
1 'polypeptide(L)'
;MNAFSLAMSGNKLEVQEREELLQTTQRLLTEVQGLSSRIAAVNEIANAINRSLHLDEILQLVGKRAKWLLDFKHCSVCLQNDDGSCHLLTLFGPPIPHDTCPILDANPISRALKTGQSQLNPNDYSSTIFAAYPFQIIIPLQIENRIIGSINFAKSSPPMYTQDDLRIGYLLAVQLSSAIRNAKCFEETNKLLEEMNRLYSELELERRKTDKLLLNILPQKIANELKETGKVKPVHYESASVLFTDFQGFTQLSEQLSPEELVDELDYCFSYFDLVSEVYNLEKLKTIGDSYMAVAGIPIANATHAIDAVLAALQMQSFLTWRKAEKAQNKQPYWDIRIGIHSGSLLAGVIGRKKFTYDVWGDTVNTASRMESSGVAGGINISQVTFELIKDFFDCQYRGKIAAKNKGYIDMYLVHRLKESLSSDPLGLVPNHQFQQLYSAL
;
A
#
# COMPACT_ATOMS: atom_id res chain seq x y z
N MET A 1 63.48 -26.07 -84.63
CA MET A 1 63.33 -24.83 -83.83
C MET A 1 61.95 -24.62 -83.19
N ASN A 2 60.94 -25.50 -83.37
CA ASN A 2 59.57 -25.23 -82.85
C ASN A 2 59.16 -25.90 -81.51
N ALA A 3 59.95 -26.79 -80.91
CA ALA A 3 59.56 -27.46 -79.66
C ALA A 3 60.00 -26.73 -78.37
N PHE A 4 61.13 -26.00 -78.42
CA PHE A 4 61.69 -25.30 -77.25
C PHE A 4 60.96 -23.99 -76.92
N SER A 5 60.30 -23.38 -77.91
CA SER A 5 59.51 -22.16 -77.72
C SER A 5 58.15 -22.42 -77.03
N LEU A 6 57.54 -23.60 -77.22
CA LEU A 6 56.26 -23.94 -76.59
C LEU A 6 56.39 -24.36 -75.11
N ALA A 7 57.49 -25.02 -74.72
CA ALA A 7 57.71 -25.43 -73.33
C ALA A 7 58.04 -24.23 -72.41
N MET A 8 58.74 -23.22 -72.92
CA MET A 8 59.04 -21.97 -72.19
C MET A 8 57.84 -21.02 -72.10
N SER A 9 56.85 -21.12 -73.00
CA SER A 9 55.61 -20.36 -72.88
C SER A 9 54.62 -20.99 -71.89
N GLY A 10 54.56 -22.33 -71.83
CA GLY A 10 53.70 -23.05 -70.87
C GLY A 10 54.09 -22.81 -69.39
N ASN A 11 55.39 -22.83 -69.09
CA ASN A 11 55.89 -22.60 -67.72
C ASN A 11 55.78 -21.13 -67.28
N LYS A 12 55.75 -20.17 -68.22
CA LYS A 12 55.47 -18.76 -67.93
C LYS A 12 54.00 -18.49 -67.65
N LEU A 13 53.09 -19.15 -68.39
CA LEU A 13 51.65 -19.04 -68.14
C LEU A 13 51.26 -19.59 -66.75
N GLU A 14 51.79 -20.74 -66.35
CA GLU A 14 51.49 -21.33 -65.03
C GLU A 14 52.00 -20.50 -63.86
N VAL A 15 53.17 -19.84 -64.00
CA VAL A 15 53.70 -18.94 -62.98
C VAL A 15 52.86 -17.66 -62.87
N GLN A 16 52.40 -17.13 -64.01
CA GLN A 16 51.58 -15.93 -64.06
C GLN A 16 50.17 -16.17 -63.49
N GLU A 17 49.55 -17.31 -63.80
CA GLU A 17 48.27 -17.72 -63.21
C GLU A 17 48.37 -17.94 -61.69
N ARG A 18 49.50 -18.46 -61.20
CA ARG A 18 49.73 -18.67 -59.77
C ARG A 18 49.94 -17.36 -59.01
N GLU A 19 50.61 -16.38 -59.63
CA GLU A 19 50.76 -15.03 -59.08
C GLU A 19 49.41 -14.28 -59.05
N GLU A 20 48.61 -14.37 -60.11
CA GLU A 20 47.25 -13.80 -60.14
C GLU A 20 46.34 -14.45 -59.08
N LEU A 21 46.42 -15.78 -58.91
CA LEU A 21 45.67 -16.49 -57.88
C LEU A 21 46.11 -16.06 -56.47
N LEU A 22 47.41 -15.90 -56.21
CA LEU A 22 47.93 -15.42 -54.92
C LEU A 22 47.47 -13.99 -54.62
N GLN A 23 47.52 -13.10 -55.60
CA GLN A 23 47.02 -11.73 -55.45
C GLN A 23 45.50 -11.70 -55.17
N THR A 24 44.74 -12.54 -55.87
CA THR A 24 43.29 -12.67 -55.66
C THR A 24 42.97 -13.22 -54.27
N THR A 25 43.70 -14.25 -53.82
CA THR A 25 43.52 -14.84 -52.49
C THR A 25 43.85 -13.83 -51.39
N GLN A 26 44.97 -13.09 -51.51
CA GLN A 26 45.33 -12.03 -50.55
C GLN A 26 44.29 -10.90 -50.49
N ARG A 27 43.76 -10.50 -51.65
CA ARG A 27 42.69 -9.50 -51.73
C ARG A 27 41.42 -9.98 -51.02
N LEU A 28 40.96 -11.20 -51.32
CA LEU A 28 39.79 -11.80 -50.67
C LEU A 28 39.97 -11.95 -49.15
N LEU A 29 41.17 -12.34 -48.70
CA LEU A 29 41.47 -12.49 -47.28
C LEU A 29 41.43 -11.14 -46.54
N THR A 30 41.93 -10.08 -47.19
CA THR A 30 41.86 -8.71 -46.68
C THR A 30 40.42 -8.20 -46.61
N GLU A 31 39.60 -8.49 -47.63
CA GLU A 31 38.17 -8.16 -47.65
C GLU A 31 37.40 -8.89 -46.53
N VAL A 32 37.65 -10.19 -46.34
CA VAL A 32 37.03 -11.00 -45.27
C VAL A 32 37.44 -10.51 -43.87
N GLN A 33 38.71 -10.19 -43.66
CA GLN A 33 39.19 -9.63 -42.39
C GLN A 33 38.58 -8.26 -42.10
N GLY A 34 38.45 -7.41 -43.13
CA GLY A 34 37.77 -6.13 -43.03
C GLY A 34 36.29 -6.28 -42.64
N LEU A 35 35.58 -7.22 -43.26
CA LEU A 35 34.19 -7.52 -42.95
C LEU A 35 34.02 -8.03 -41.51
N SER A 36 34.87 -8.96 -41.08
CA SER A 36 34.84 -9.52 -39.71
C SER A 36 35.05 -8.43 -38.65
N SER A 37 35.97 -7.50 -38.89
CA SER A 37 36.26 -6.39 -37.98
C SER A 37 35.07 -5.43 -37.86
N ARG A 38 34.39 -5.14 -38.98
CA ARG A 38 33.18 -4.30 -39.00
C ARG A 38 32.01 -4.96 -38.25
N ILE A 39 31.83 -6.27 -38.40
CA ILE A 39 30.79 -7.02 -37.67
C ILE A 39 31.06 -7.02 -36.16
N ALA A 40 32.31 -7.19 -35.74
CA ALA A 40 32.68 -7.14 -34.32
C ALA A 40 32.33 -5.77 -33.70
N ALA A 41 32.63 -4.68 -34.40
CA ALA A 41 32.28 -3.33 -33.97
C ALA A 41 30.76 -3.09 -33.91
N VAL A 42 29.98 -3.64 -34.85
CA VAL A 42 28.49 -3.62 -34.77
C VAL A 42 28.00 -4.34 -33.51
N ASN A 43 28.57 -5.49 -33.16
CA ASN A 43 28.20 -6.23 -31.95
C ASN A 43 28.56 -5.47 -30.67
N GLU A 44 29.70 -4.78 -30.62
CA GLU A 44 30.05 -3.93 -29.48
C GLU A 44 29.07 -2.76 -29.30
N ILE A 45 28.59 -2.19 -30.42
CA ILE A 45 27.56 -1.15 -30.41
C ILE A 45 26.23 -1.73 -29.90
N ALA A 46 25.82 -2.89 -30.42
CA ALA A 46 24.63 -3.59 -29.97
C ALA A 46 24.65 -3.84 -28.46
N ASN A 47 25.76 -4.38 -27.95
CA ASN A 47 25.94 -4.65 -26.52
C ASN A 47 25.90 -3.38 -25.67
N ALA A 48 26.46 -2.28 -26.15
CA ALA A 48 26.46 -1.03 -25.40
C ALA A 48 25.09 -0.35 -25.41
N ILE A 49 24.35 -0.43 -26.53
CA ILE A 49 22.99 0.10 -26.64
C ILE A 49 22.04 -0.70 -25.73
N ASN A 50 22.12 -2.03 -25.75
CA ASN A 50 21.24 -2.90 -24.96
C ASN A 50 21.46 -2.80 -23.43
N ARG A 51 22.49 -2.07 -22.98
CA ARG A 51 22.72 -1.77 -21.55
C ARG A 51 21.98 -0.53 -21.07
N SER A 52 21.58 0.37 -21.96
CA SER A 52 20.77 1.52 -21.60
C SER A 52 19.29 1.21 -21.81
N LEU A 53 18.46 1.71 -20.91
CA LEU A 53 17.00 1.64 -20.99
C LEU A 53 16.38 3.03 -21.25
N HIS A 54 17.23 4.04 -21.45
CA HIS A 54 16.80 5.40 -21.74
C HIS A 54 17.00 5.70 -23.22
N LEU A 55 15.92 6.13 -23.88
CA LEU A 55 15.90 6.37 -25.32
C LEU A 55 16.98 7.37 -25.77
N ASP A 56 17.17 8.46 -25.03
CA ASP A 56 18.14 9.50 -25.37
C ASP A 56 19.59 8.99 -25.30
N GLU A 57 19.92 8.20 -24.28
CA GLU A 57 21.24 7.59 -24.13
C GLU A 57 21.52 6.59 -25.25
N ILE A 58 20.53 5.75 -25.58
CA ILE A 58 20.58 4.81 -26.70
C ILE A 58 20.90 5.56 -28.00
N LEU A 59 20.14 6.61 -28.30
CA LEU A 59 20.27 7.40 -29.52
C LEU A 59 21.64 8.11 -29.61
N GLN A 60 22.09 8.74 -28.53
CA GLN A 60 23.41 9.39 -28.48
C GLN A 60 24.56 8.40 -28.67
N LEU A 61 24.45 7.22 -28.06
CA LEU A 61 25.46 6.17 -28.17
C LEU A 61 25.56 5.64 -29.60
N VAL A 62 24.43 5.44 -30.29
CA VAL A 62 24.40 5.04 -31.70
C VAL A 62 25.07 6.10 -32.56
N GLY A 63 24.70 7.37 -32.40
CA GLY A 63 25.27 8.49 -33.16
C GLY A 63 26.80 8.56 -33.04
N LYS A 64 27.31 8.45 -31.82
CA LYS A 64 28.75 8.53 -31.54
C LYS A 64 29.51 7.31 -32.06
N ARG A 65 28.96 6.10 -31.91
CA ARG A 65 29.68 4.87 -32.26
C ARG A 65 29.54 4.46 -33.72
N ALA A 66 28.41 4.77 -34.36
CA ALA A 66 28.22 4.51 -35.79
C ALA A 66 29.29 5.23 -36.64
N LYS A 67 29.88 6.31 -36.13
CA LYS A 67 30.93 7.08 -36.81
C LYS A 67 32.20 6.25 -37.10
N TRP A 68 32.44 5.19 -36.33
CA TRP A 68 33.56 4.26 -36.55
C TRP A 68 33.28 3.21 -37.63
N LEU A 69 32.01 3.04 -38.02
CA LEU A 69 31.57 2.02 -38.96
C LEU A 69 31.23 2.59 -40.35
N LEU A 70 30.68 3.80 -40.35
CA LEU A 70 30.22 4.53 -41.53
C LEU A 70 30.81 5.94 -41.50
N ASP A 71 31.45 6.34 -42.59
CA ASP A 71 31.97 7.70 -42.71
C ASP A 71 30.85 8.68 -43.10
N PHE A 72 30.15 9.21 -42.10
CA PHE A 72 29.14 10.27 -42.27
C PHE A 72 29.57 11.60 -41.66
N LYS A 73 29.05 12.71 -42.19
CA LYS A 73 29.18 14.05 -41.59
C LYS A 73 27.94 14.44 -40.77
N HIS A 74 26.82 13.76 -41.01
CA HIS A 74 25.59 13.95 -40.26
C HIS A 74 24.88 12.60 -40.05
N CYS A 75 24.32 12.41 -38.85
CA CYS A 75 23.47 11.28 -38.51
C CYS A 75 22.22 11.78 -37.79
N SER A 76 21.05 11.33 -38.21
CA SER A 76 19.77 11.66 -37.57
C SER A 76 18.84 10.47 -37.53
N VAL A 77 17.94 10.47 -36.56
CA VAL A 77 16.85 9.50 -36.44
C VAL A 77 15.53 10.25 -36.50
N CYS A 78 14.62 9.76 -37.32
CA CYS A 78 13.24 10.19 -37.37
C CYS A 78 12.40 9.12 -36.67
N LEU A 79 11.73 9.43 -35.56
CA LEU A 79 10.82 8.51 -34.87
C LEU A 79 9.37 8.93 -35.09
N GLN A 80 8.51 7.96 -35.35
CA GLN A 80 7.08 8.18 -35.50
C GLN A 80 6.39 8.02 -34.14
N ASN A 81 5.55 9.00 -33.80
CA ASN A 81 4.63 8.99 -32.67
C ASN A 81 3.35 8.24 -33.02
N ASP A 82 2.55 7.86 -32.01
CA ASP A 82 1.31 7.12 -32.24
C ASP A 82 0.20 7.95 -32.92
N ASP A 83 0.30 9.28 -32.84
CA ASP A 83 -0.57 10.22 -33.58
C ASP A 83 -0.18 10.37 -35.06
N GLY A 84 0.89 9.68 -35.50
CA GLY A 84 1.43 9.74 -36.86
C GLY A 84 2.39 10.90 -37.10
N SER A 85 2.62 11.79 -36.13
CA SER A 85 3.66 12.82 -36.21
C SER A 85 5.05 12.20 -36.14
N CYS A 86 6.05 12.89 -36.68
CA CYS A 86 7.44 12.42 -36.66
C CYS A 86 8.33 13.44 -35.95
N HIS A 87 9.22 12.95 -35.10
CA HIS A 87 10.26 13.74 -34.45
C HIS A 87 11.63 13.40 -35.05
N LEU A 88 12.27 14.39 -35.66
CA LEU A 88 13.63 14.29 -36.18
C LEU A 88 14.63 14.72 -35.11
N LEU A 89 15.53 13.80 -34.74
CA LEU A 89 16.58 14.00 -33.76
C LEU A 89 17.94 13.89 -34.45
N THR A 90 18.77 14.92 -34.29
CA THR A 90 20.15 14.88 -34.78
C THR A 90 21.02 14.14 -33.75
N LEU A 91 21.65 13.04 -34.18
CA LEU A 91 22.54 12.24 -33.33
C LEU A 91 24.01 12.64 -33.50
N PHE A 92 24.38 13.20 -34.66
CA PHE A 92 25.73 13.67 -34.95
C PHE A 92 25.73 14.72 -36.05
N GLY A 93 26.63 15.71 -35.96
CA GLY A 93 26.73 16.80 -36.92
C GLY A 93 25.91 18.02 -36.52
N PRO A 94 25.82 19.04 -37.39
CA PRO A 94 25.06 20.26 -37.09
C PRO A 94 23.56 19.93 -36.93
N PRO A 95 22.89 20.54 -35.94
CA PRO A 95 21.47 20.30 -35.70
C PRO A 95 20.64 20.81 -36.88
N ILE A 96 19.61 20.05 -37.22
CA ILE A 96 18.66 20.40 -38.26
C ILE A 96 17.47 21.14 -37.61
N PRO A 97 17.01 22.28 -38.15
CA PRO A 97 15.92 23.05 -37.55
C PRO A 97 14.64 22.22 -37.32
N HIS A 98 14.10 22.30 -36.10
CA HIS A 98 12.98 21.48 -35.62
C HIS A 98 11.66 21.67 -36.39
N ASP A 99 11.44 22.81 -37.06
CA ASP A 99 10.17 23.18 -37.71
C ASP A 99 9.91 22.53 -39.09
N THR A 100 10.74 21.55 -39.50
CA THR A 100 10.63 20.94 -40.84
C THR A 100 10.57 19.42 -40.77
N CYS A 101 9.48 18.86 -40.23
CA CYS A 101 9.11 17.49 -40.57
C CYS A 101 7.77 17.46 -41.32
N PRO A 102 7.70 17.90 -42.59
CA PRO A 102 6.57 17.60 -43.42
C PRO A 102 6.72 16.15 -43.89
N ILE A 103 6.02 15.23 -43.21
CA ILE A 103 5.68 13.89 -43.71
C ILE A 103 4.92 13.97 -45.06
N LEU A 104 4.54 15.19 -45.45
CA LEU A 104 3.70 15.54 -46.58
C LEU A 104 4.44 15.58 -47.93
N ASP A 105 5.76 15.79 -47.97
CA ASP A 105 6.50 15.83 -49.24
C ASP A 105 7.14 14.48 -49.60
N ALA A 106 7.23 14.19 -50.90
CA ALA A 106 7.76 12.95 -51.47
C ALA A 106 9.30 12.79 -51.32
N ASN A 107 9.84 13.17 -50.16
CA ASN A 107 11.27 13.10 -49.85
C ASN A 107 11.75 11.66 -49.56
N PRO A 108 13.06 11.39 -49.61
CA PRO A 108 13.59 10.04 -49.42
C PRO A 108 13.28 9.41 -48.04
N ILE A 109 13.16 10.20 -46.97
CA ILE A 109 12.79 9.72 -45.63
C ILE A 109 11.33 9.26 -45.61
N SER A 110 10.41 10.06 -46.15
CA SER A 110 8.99 9.70 -46.22
C SER A 110 8.77 8.47 -47.10
N ARG A 111 9.57 8.30 -48.16
CA ARG A 111 9.57 7.08 -48.98
C ARG A 111 9.99 5.85 -48.17
N ALA A 112 11.11 5.94 -47.43
CA ALA A 112 11.58 4.83 -46.57
C ALA A 112 10.54 4.46 -45.49
N LEU A 113 9.90 5.45 -44.88
CA LEU A 113 8.86 5.24 -43.87
C LEU A 113 7.58 4.61 -44.45
N LYS A 114 7.19 4.96 -45.68
CA LYS A 114 5.97 4.43 -46.33
C LYS A 114 6.18 3.05 -46.94
N THR A 115 7.34 2.79 -47.55
CA THR A 115 7.60 1.54 -48.27
C THR A 115 8.31 0.49 -47.43
N GLY A 116 8.94 0.87 -46.32
CA GLY A 116 9.83 -0.01 -45.56
C GLY A 116 11.11 -0.37 -46.31
N GLN A 117 11.43 0.32 -47.40
CA GLN A 117 12.63 0.07 -48.20
C GLN A 117 13.69 1.15 -47.97
N SER A 118 14.89 0.71 -47.65
CA SER A 118 16.05 1.59 -47.49
C SER A 118 16.37 2.34 -48.79
N GLN A 119 16.83 3.59 -48.65
CA GLN A 119 17.26 4.43 -49.76
C GLN A 119 18.79 4.56 -49.74
N LEU A 120 19.45 4.26 -50.86
CA LEU A 120 20.90 4.40 -51.04
C LEU A 120 21.17 5.48 -52.09
N ASN A 121 21.88 6.54 -51.70
CA ASN A 121 22.21 7.70 -52.54
C ASN A 121 21.02 8.17 -53.41
N PRO A 122 19.87 8.54 -52.80
CA PRO A 122 18.69 8.95 -53.56
C PRO A 122 18.98 10.19 -54.42
N ASN A 123 18.59 10.16 -55.70
CA ASN A 123 18.83 11.24 -56.68
C ASN A 123 17.97 12.50 -56.49
N ASP A 124 17.31 12.65 -55.33
CA ASP A 124 16.32 13.71 -55.07
C ASP A 124 16.92 14.78 -54.15
N TYR A 125 17.64 15.72 -54.75
CA TYR A 125 18.32 16.83 -54.08
C TYR A 125 17.36 17.96 -53.63
N SER A 126 16.06 17.81 -53.88
CA SER A 126 15.05 18.87 -53.70
C SER A 126 14.59 19.08 -52.26
N SER A 127 15.01 18.24 -51.30
CA SER A 127 14.69 18.42 -49.89
C SER A 127 15.65 19.41 -49.20
N THR A 128 15.16 20.61 -48.92
CA THR A 128 15.90 21.80 -48.41
C THR A 128 16.70 21.60 -47.13
N ILE A 129 16.43 20.57 -46.33
CA ILE A 129 17.08 20.35 -45.02
C ILE A 129 18.36 19.49 -45.08
N PHE A 130 18.52 18.67 -46.12
CA PHE A 130 19.71 17.82 -46.31
C PHE A 130 20.46 18.09 -47.62
N ALA A 131 20.15 19.19 -48.31
CA ALA A 131 20.79 19.57 -49.57
C ALA A 131 22.34 19.66 -49.47
N ALA A 132 22.87 19.94 -48.27
CA ALA A 132 24.31 19.95 -48.00
C ALA A 132 24.97 18.55 -48.03
N TYR A 133 24.18 17.47 -48.09
CA TYR A 133 24.65 16.09 -48.05
C TYR A 133 24.08 15.27 -49.22
N PRO A 134 24.74 15.29 -50.39
CA PRO A 134 24.27 14.59 -51.59
C PRO A 134 24.34 13.07 -51.49
N PHE A 135 25.15 12.52 -50.58
CA PHE A 135 25.29 11.07 -50.39
C PHE A 135 24.65 10.66 -49.06
N GLN A 136 23.61 9.83 -49.13
CA GLN A 136 22.80 9.45 -47.98
C GLN A 136 22.48 7.96 -47.98
N ILE A 137 22.38 7.38 -46.79
CA ILE A 137 21.73 6.09 -46.55
C ILE A 137 20.60 6.34 -45.55
N ILE A 138 19.37 5.98 -45.95
CA ILE A 138 18.19 6.08 -45.08
C ILE A 138 17.65 4.67 -44.88
N ILE A 139 17.50 4.27 -43.62
CA ILE A 139 17.13 2.89 -43.26
C ILE A 139 15.94 2.95 -42.32
N PRO A 140 14.82 2.28 -42.65
CA PRO A 140 13.68 2.22 -41.74
C PRO A 140 14.05 1.45 -40.47
N LEU A 141 13.58 1.97 -39.34
CA LEU A 141 13.59 1.31 -38.05
C LEU A 141 12.28 0.54 -37.94
N GLN A 142 12.37 -0.77 -37.82
CA GLN A 142 11.23 -1.66 -37.85
C GLN A 142 11.22 -2.53 -36.60
N ILE A 143 10.08 -2.56 -35.92
CA ILE A 143 9.80 -3.48 -34.83
C ILE A 143 8.70 -4.40 -35.34
N GLU A 144 9.00 -5.71 -35.43
CA GLU A 144 8.10 -6.71 -36.00
C GLU A 144 7.64 -6.31 -37.40
N ASN A 145 6.36 -5.98 -37.61
CA ASN A 145 5.81 -5.53 -38.90
C ASN A 145 5.46 -4.04 -38.94
N ARG A 146 5.84 -3.25 -37.93
CA ARG A 146 5.57 -1.81 -37.86
C ARG A 146 6.86 -1.02 -38.02
N ILE A 147 6.86 -0.07 -38.96
CA ILE A 147 7.93 0.93 -39.09
C ILE A 147 7.69 1.96 -37.99
N ILE A 148 8.68 2.14 -37.13
CA ILE A 148 8.64 3.10 -36.01
C ILE A 148 9.46 4.36 -36.28
N GLY A 149 10.15 4.41 -37.42
CA GLY A 149 11.02 5.51 -37.76
C GLY A 149 12.04 5.17 -38.85
N SER A 150 13.06 5.99 -38.99
CA SER A 150 14.21 5.76 -39.86
C SER A 150 15.48 6.36 -39.29
N ILE A 151 16.62 5.73 -39.52
CA ILE A 151 17.95 6.32 -39.28
C ILE A 151 18.56 6.78 -40.61
N ASN A 152 19.17 7.95 -40.61
CA ASN A 152 19.80 8.57 -41.76
C ASN A 152 21.29 8.81 -41.50
N PHE A 153 22.14 8.39 -42.44
CA PHE A 153 23.57 8.67 -42.46
C PHE A 153 23.92 9.45 -43.73
N ALA A 154 24.51 10.64 -43.57
CA ALA A 154 24.68 11.58 -44.66
C ALA A 154 26.11 12.15 -44.73
N LYS A 155 26.68 12.31 -45.93
CA LYS A 155 28.01 12.88 -46.16
C LYS A 155 28.02 13.87 -47.32
N SER A 156 28.92 14.86 -47.24
CA SER A 156 28.99 15.99 -48.17
C SER A 156 29.96 15.77 -49.34
N SER A 157 30.87 14.80 -49.23
CA SER A 157 31.93 14.55 -50.20
C SER A 157 32.02 13.07 -50.61
N PRO A 158 32.54 12.76 -51.82
CA PRO A 158 32.83 11.40 -52.25
C PRO A 158 33.83 10.66 -51.32
N PRO A 159 33.92 9.31 -51.40
CA PRO A 159 33.17 8.42 -52.30
C PRO A 159 31.69 8.34 -51.92
N MET A 160 30.81 7.92 -52.85
CA MET A 160 29.39 7.65 -52.52
C MET A 160 29.24 6.46 -51.57
N TYR A 161 28.07 6.26 -50.96
CA TYR A 161 27.84 5.06 -50.16
C TYR A 161 27.69 3.82 -51.04
N THR A 162 28.20 2.68 -50.56
CA THR A 162 28.14 1.39 -51.25
C THR A 162 27.04 0.48 -50.68
N GLN A 163 26.81 -0.66 -51.34
CA GLN A 163 25.89 -1.67 -50.83
C GLN A 163 26.36 -2.29 -49.50
N ASP A 164 27.68 -2.33 -49.26
CA ASP A 164 28.23 -2.84 -48.00
C ASP A 164 28.01 -1.87 -46.85
N ASP A 165 28.08 -0.56 -47.12
CA ASP A 165 27.71 0.47 -46.15
C ASP A 165 26.23 0.37 -45.77
N LEU A 166 25.36 0.13 -46.77
CA LEU A 166 23.94 -0.11 -46.54
C LEU A 166 23.70 -1.33 -45.64
N ARG A 167 24.41 -2.45 -45.87
CA ARG A 167 24.32 -3.67 -45.04
C ARG A 167 24.67 -3.39 -43.57
N ILE A 168 25.73 -2.62 -43.33
CA ILE A 168 26.17 -2.27 -41.96
C ILE A 168 25.18 -1.34 -41.29
N GLY A 169 24.70 -0.32 -42.02
CA GLY A 169 23.63 0.53 -41.52
C GLY A 169 22.38 -0.28 -41.16
N TYR A 170 22.04 -1.31 -41.94
CA TYR A 170 20.88 -2.17 -41.65
C TYR A 170 21.05 -2.93 -40.34
N LEU A 171 22.25 -3.49 -40.08
CA LEU A 171 22.54 -4.14 -38.80
C LEU A 171 22.39 -3.16 -37.62
N LEU A 172 22.87 -1.92 -37.75
CA LEU A 172 22.70 -0.89 -36.73
C LEU A 172 21.22 -0.54 -36.52
N ALA A 173 20.45 -0.41 -37.61
CA ALA A 173 19.02 -0.12 -37.56
C ALA A 173 18.22 -1.21 -36.83
N VAL A 174 18.53 -2.49 -37.05
CA VAL A 174 17.89 -3.62 -36.36
C VAL A 174 18.18 -3.58 -34.85
N GLN A 175 19.44 -3.33 -34.47
CA GLN A 175 19.83 -3.23 -33.06
C GLN A 175 19.21 -2.03 -32.37
N LEU A 176 19.20 -0.88 -33.05
CA LEU A 176 18.54 0.33 -32.56
C LEU A 176 17.04 0.11 -32.38
N SER A 177 16.37 -0.53 -33.35
CA SER A 177 14.92 -0.81 -33.27
C SER A 177 14.59 -1.67 -32.05
N SER A 178 15.39 -2.69 -31.78
CA SER A 178 15.22 -3.57 -30.62
C SER A 178 15.43 -2.82 -29.30
N ALA A 179 16.43 -1.94 -29.23
CA ALA A 179 16.70 -1.16 -28.04
C ALA A 179 15.63 -0.11 -27.76
N ILE A 180 15.13 0.57 -28.79
CA ILE A 180 14.00 1.50 -28.67
C ILE A 180 12.77 0.79 -28.12
N ARG A 181 12.46 -0.43 -28.60
CA ARG A 181 11.37 -1.25 -28.07
C ARG A 181 11.56 -1.51 -26.57
N ASN A 182 12.74 -1.96 -26.18
CA ASN A 182 13.03 -2.31 -24.79
C ASN A 182 12.91 -1.09 -23.87
N ALA A 183 13.44 0.06 -24.29
CA ALA A 183 13.32 1.32 -23.55
C ALA A 183 11.86 1.75 -23.36
N LYS A 184 11.06 1.75 -24.44
CA LYS A 184 9.63 2.09 -24.37
C LYS A 184 8.86 1.14 -23.46
N CYS A 185 9.06 -0.17 -23.61
CA CYS A 185 8.39 -1.19 -22.79
C CYS A 185 8.76 -1.05 -21.30
N PHE A 186 10.03 -0.76 -21.00
CA PHE A 186 10.48 -0.52 -19.64
C PHE A 186 9.83 0.73 -19.01
N GLU A 187 9.74 1.82 -19.77
CA GLU A 187 9.08 3.05 -19.32
C GLU A 187 7.59 2.84 -19.02
N GLU A 188 6.87 2.14 -19.91
CA GLU A 188 5.46 1.76 -19.71
C GLU A 188 5.28 0.89 -18.47
N THR A 189 6.15 -0.11 -18.30
CA THR A 189 6.10 -1.01 -17.14
C THR A 189 6.32 -0.26 -15.84
N ASN A 190 7.28 0.67 -15.79
CA ASN A 190 7.53 1.49 -14.61
C ASN A 190 6.34 2.41 -14.29
N LYS A 191 5.75 3.06 -15.30
CA LYS A 191 4.54 3.87 -15.10
C LYS A 191 3.40 3.05 -14.52
N LEU A 192 3.17 1.85 -15.06
CA LEU A 192 2.13 0.95 -14.56
C LEU A 192 2.43 0.48 -13.13
N LEU A 193 3.69 0.18 -12.81
CA LEU A 193 4.11 -0.20 -11.46
C LEU A 193 3.88 0.94 -10.45
N GLU A 194 4.22 2.17 -10.82
CA GLU A 194 3.97 3.36 -9.99
C GLU A 194 2.47 3.56 -9.73
N GLU A 195 1.64 3.47 -10.77
CA GLU A 195 0.18 3.55 -10.65
C GLU A 195 -0.39 2.43 -9.77
N MET A 196 0.06 1.20 -10.00
CA MET A 196 -0.33 0.04 -9.22
C MET A 196 0.02 0.21 -7.73
N ASN A 197 1.25 0.64 -7.43
CA ASN A 197 1.69 0.90 -6.06
C ASN A 197 0.85 1.99 -5.37
N ARG A 198 0.51 3.05 -6.11
CA ARG A 198 -0.36 4.11 -5.61
C ARG A 198 -1.76 3.58 -5.27
N LEU A 199 -2.38 2.82 -6.18
CA LEU A 199 -3.70 2.24 -5.97
C LEU A 199 -3.71 1.24 -4.79
N TYR A 200 -2.66 0.42 -4.65
CA TYR A 200 -2.53 -0.48 -3.51
C TYR A 200 -2.45 0.28 -2.17
N SER A 201 -1.68 1.38 -2.13
CA SER A 201 -1.58 2.22 -0.93
C SER A 201 -2.91 2.87 -0.56
N GLU A 202 -3.65 3.42 -1.54
CA GLU A 202 -4.98 3.99 -1.33
C GLU A 202 -5.98 2.92 -0.83
N LEU A 203 -5.96 1.73 -1.43
CA LEU A 203 -6.80 0.60 -1.03
C LEU A 203 -6.50 0.15 0.41
N GLU A 204 -5.22 0.03 0.79
CA GLU A 204 -4.84 -0.31 2.16
C GLU A 204 -5.34 0.71 3.17
N LEU A 205 -5.22 1.99 2.85
CA LEU A 205 -5.65 3.07 3.73
C LEU A 205 -7.17 3.05 3.96
N GLU A 206 -7.96 2.83 2.90
CA GLU A 206 -9.41 2.65 3.00
C GLU A 206 -9.80 1.38 3.75
N ARG A 207 -9.05 0.28 3.55
CA ARG A 207 -9.23 -0.95 4.34
C ARG A 207 -9.00 -0.71 5.82
N ARG A 208 -7.91 -0.04 6.20
CA ARG A 208 -7.58 0.28 7.59
C ARG A 208 -8.65 1.16 8.24
N LYS A 209 -9.17 2.15 7.52
CA LYS A 209 -10.29 2.99 8.00
C LYS A 209 -11.55 2.15 8.27
N THR A 210 -11.91 1.29 7.32
CA THR A 210 -13.09 0.42 7.42
C THR A 210 -12.95 -0.54 8.59
N ASP A 211 -11.78 -1.16 8.74
CA ASP A 211 -11.50 -2.09 9.84
C ASP A 211 -11.57 -1.39 11.20
N LYS A 212 -10.96 -0.20 11.31
CA LYS A 212 -11.03 0.60 12.55
C LYS A 212 -12.47 0.92 12.94
N LEU A 213 -13.30 1.35 11.97
CA LEU A 213 -14.71 1.66 12.24
C LEU A 213 -15.50 0.42 12.68
N LEU A 214 -15.24 -0.74 12.10
CA LEU A 214 -15.91 -1.98 12.50
C LEU A 214 -15.52 -2.39 13.93
N LEU A 215 -14.24 -2.25 14.28
CA LEU A 215 -13.72 -2.61 15.61
C LEU A 215 -14.16 -1.64 16.71
N ASN A 216 -14.52 -0.41 16.37
CA ASN A 216 -15.18 0.51 17.31
C ASN A 216 -16.63 0.11 17.65
N ILE A 217 -17.23 -0.82 16.89
CA ILE A 217 -18.64 -1.24 17.06
C ILE A 217 -18.72 -2.67 17.59
N LEU A 218 -17.80 -3.54 17.19
CA LEU A 218 -17.79 -4.95 17.54
C LEU A 218 -16.43 -5.37 18.08
N PRO A 219 -16.38 -6.24 19.12
CA PRO A 219 -15.13 -6.80 19.58
C PRO A 219 -14.40 -7.53 18.45
N GLN A 220 -13.06 -7.49 18.43
CA GLN A 220 -12.23 -8.02 17.35
C GLN A 220 -12.60 -9.45 16.92
N LYS A 221 -12.81 -10.35 17.88
CA LYS A 221 -13.19 -11.74 17.63
C LYS A 221 -14.53 -11.86 16.90
N ILE A 222 -15.50 -11.03 17.30
CA ILE A 222 -16.85 -10.99 16.76
C ILE A 222 -16.85 -10.37 15.36
N ALA A 223 -16.07 -9.30 15.16
CA ALA A 223 -15.88 -8.66 13.86
C ALA A 223 -15.27 -9.62 12.83
N ASN A 224 -14.30 -10.44 13.23
CA ASN A 224 -13.67 -11.45 12.36
C ASN A 224 -14.66 -12.55 11.96
N GLU A 225 -15.39 -13.12 12.94
CA GLU A 225 -16.42 -14.14 12.64
C GLU A 225 -17.50 -13.60 11.69
N LEU A 226 -17.92 -12.36 11.88
CA LEU A 226 -18.90 -11.70 11.02
C LEU A 226 -18.37 -11.48 9.59
N LYS A 227 -17.10 -11.09 9.44
CA LYS A 227 -16.44 -10.93 8.13
C LYS A 227 -16.31 -12.26 7.38
N GLU A 228 -15.98 -13.34 8.08
CA GLU A 228 -15.75 -14.65 7.47
C GLU A 228 -17.04 -15.38 7.12
N THR A 229 -18.04 -15.34 8.01
CA THR A 229 -19.23 -16.20 7.90
C THR A 229 -20.51 -15.43 7.60
N GLY A 230 -20.49 -14.09 7.69
CA GLY A 230 -21.65 -13.22 7.51
C GLY A 230 -22.68 -13.28 8.65
N LYS A 231 -22.42 -14.06 9.71
CA LYS A 231 -23.27 -14.20 10.91
C LYS A 231 -22.39 -14.39 12.15
N VAL A 232 -22.93 -14.18 13.34
CA VAL A 232 -22.25 -14.50 14.60
C VAL A 232 -23.15 -15.41 15.41
N LYS A 233 -22.62 -16.54 15.88
CA LYS A 233 -23.38 -17.44 16.76
C LYS A 233 -23.39 -16.90 18.20
N PRO A 234 -24.54 -16.92 18.90
CA PRO A 234 -24.55 -16.61 20.32
C PRO A 234 -23.66 -17.57 21.11
N VAL A 235 -22.90 -17.04 22.06
CA VAL A 235 -21.97 -17.77 22.92
C VAL A 235 -22.51 -17.74 24.35
N HIS A 236 -22.58 -18.91 24.98
CA HIS A 236 -22.94 -19.03 26.40
C HIS A 236 -21.69 -18.92 27.26
N TYR A 237 -21.73 -18.03 28.25
CA TYR A 237 -20.69 -17.85 29.26
C TYR A 237 -21.22 -18.36 30.58
N GLU A 238 -20.51 -19.31 31.20
CA GLU A 238 -20.92 -19.90 32.49
C GLU A 238 -20.85 -18.88 33.63
N SER A 239 -19.88 -17.98 33.59
CA SER A 239 -19.72 -16.90 34.56
C SER A 239 -19.14 -15.66 33.90
N ALA A 240 -19.80 -14.52 34.13
CA ALA A 240 -19.37 -13.19 33.75
C ALA A 240 -19.95 -12.17 34.75
N SER A 241 -19.31 -11.01 34.90
CA SER A 241 -19.79 -9.94 35.79
C SER A 241 -20.32 -8.78 34.99
N VAL A 242 -21.60 -8.47 35.20
CA VAL A 242 -22.28 -7.34 34.57
C VAL A 242 -22.26 -6.16 35.52
N LEU A 243 -21.78 -5.02 35.03
CA LEU A 243 -21.74 -3.73 35.72
C LEU A 243 -22.75 -2.79 35.06
N PHE A 244 -23.60 -2.21 35.89
CA PHE A 244 -24.46 -1.09 35.53
C PHE A 244 -24.11 0.13 36.37
N THR A 245 -24.10 1.30 35.73
CA THR A 245 -24.08 2.58 36.42
C THR A 245 -25.32 3.39 36.13
N ASP A 246 -25.60 4.40 36.94
CA ASP A 246 -26.68 5.38 36.73
C ASP A 246 -26.34 6.69 37.45
N PHE A 247 -26.57 7.83 36.79
CA PHE A 247 -26.35 9.13 37.41
C PHE A 247 -27.55 9.52 38.28
N GLN A 248 -27.29 9.70 39.58
CA GLN A 248 -28.34 10.11 40.50
C GLN A 248 -28.83 11.53 40.18
N GLY A 249 -30.15 11.67 40.08
CA GLY A 249 -30.78 12.99 39.87
C GLY A 249 -30.61 13.52 38.46
N PHE A 250 -30.23 12.66 37.50
CA PHE A 250 -29.99 13.03 36.10
C PHE A 250 -31.13 13.87 35.53
N THR A 251 -32.39 13.42 35.61
CA THR A 251 -33.54 14.14 35.07
C THR A 251 -33.63 15.57 35.61
N GLN A 252 -33.49 15.77 36.92
CA GLN A 252 -33.61 17.09 37.54
C GLN A 252 -32.44 18.01 37.19
N LEU A 253 -31.23 17.47 37.11
CA LEU A 253 -30.03 18.23 36.81
C LEU A 253 -29.87 18.51 35.31
N SER A 254 -30.43 17.65 34.45
CA SER A 254 -30.49 17.87 33.00
C SER A 254 -31.37 19.07 32.61
N GLU A 255 -32.35 19.44 33.45
CA GLU A 255 -33.17 20.64 33.24
C GLU A 255 -32.40 21.95 33.55
N GLN A 256 -31.26 21.86 34.24
CA GLN A 256 -30.43 23.01 34.62
C GLN A 256 -29.29 23.29 33.62
N LEU A 257 -29.04 22.37 32.69
CA LEU A 257 -27.99 22.43 31.68
C LEU A 257 -28.58 22.68 30.30
N SER A 258 -27.84 23.34 29.43
CA SER A 258 -28.16 23.32 27.99
C SER A 258 -27.97 21.90 27.44
N PRO A 259 -28.67 21.53 26.34
CA PRO A 259 -28.48 20.24 25.68
C PRO A 259 -27.01 19.96 25.32
N GLU A 260 -26.27 20.98 24.88
CA GLU A 260 -24.85 20.88 24.56
C GLU A 260 -24.00 20.59 25.81
N GLU A 261 -24.16 21.35 26.90
CA GLU A 261 -23.43 21.13 28.16
C GLU A 261 -23.75 19.76 28.79
N LEU A 262 -25.01 19.31 28.67
CA LEU A 262 -25.43 17.99 29.14
C LEU A 262 -24.72 16.87 28.38
N VAL A 263 -24.68 16.97 27.05
CA VAL A 263 -24.00 15.98 26.20
C VAL A 263 -22.50 15.99 26.43
N ASP A 264 -21.88 17.17 26.54
CA ASP A 264 -20.45 17.31 26.81
C ASP A 264 -20.05 16.71 28.17
N GLU A 265 -20.89 16.88 29.21
CA GLU A 265 -20.60 16.29 30.51
C GLU A 265 -20.78 14.76 30.50
N LEU A 266 -21.80 14.25 29.81
CA LEU A 266 -21.99 12.81 29.62
C LEU A 266 -20.82 12.19 28.86
N ASP A 267 -20.39 12.83 27.77
CA ASP A 267 -19.25 12.40 26.96
C ASP A 267 -17.96 12.38 27.79
N TYR A 268 -17.73 13.42 28.61
CA TYR A 268 -16.58 13.49 29.50
C TYR A 268 -16.56 12.33 30.52
N CYS A 269 -17.70 12.03 31.14
CA CYS A 269 -17.78 10.96 32.13
C CYS A 269 -17.67 9.58 31.48
N PHE A 270 -18.41 9.34 30.39
CA PHE A 270 -18.39 8.05 29.71
C PHE A 270 -17.07 7.78 28.99
N SER A 271 -16.36 8.80 28.49
CA SER A 271 -15.01 8.65 27.96
C SER A 271 -14.03 8.18 29.03
N TYR A 272 -14.15 8.68 30.27
CA TYR A 272 -13.36 8.16 31.38
C TYR A 272 -13.74 6.71 31.72
N PHE A 273 -15.03 6.36 31.67
CA PHE A 273 -15.49 4.99 31.93
C PHE A 273 -15.03 4.02 30.85
N ASP A 274 -14.94 4.46 29.59
CA ASP A 274 -14.37 3.69 28.49
C ASP A 274 -12.91 3.37 28.76
N LEU A 275 -12.11 4.37 29.16
CA LEU A 275 -10.71 4.17 29.55
C LEU A 275 -10.57 3.18 30.72
N VAL A 276 -11.39 3.32 31.76
CA VAL A 276 -11.37 2.39 32.91
C VAL A 276 -11.77 0.97 32.47
N SER A 277 -12.76 0.85 31.59
CA SER A 277 -13.20 -0.45 31.08
C SER A 277 -12.09 -1.14 30.28
N GLU A 278 -11.35 -0.40 29.44
CA GLU A 278 -10.18 -0.93 28.73
C GLU A 278 -9.08 -1.40 29.70
N VAL A 279 -8.76 -0.62 30.73
CA VAL A 279 -7.70 -0.94 31.71
C VAL A 279 -8.01 -2.23 32.48
N TYR A 280 -9.28 -2.46 32.83
CA TYR A 280 -9.71 -3.63 33.59
C TYR A 280 -10.36 -4.72 32.73
N ASN A 281 -10.21 -4.69 31.41
CA ASN A 281 -10.73 -5.71 30.49
C ASN A 281 -12.25 -5.93 30.57
N LEU A 282 -13.01 -4.86 30.77
CA LEU A 282 -14.47 -4.86 30.62
C LEU A 282 -14.84 -4.53 29.18
N GLU A 283 -15.78 -5.29 28.62
CA GLU A 283 -16.39 -4.97 27.35
C GLU A 283 -17.55 -3.99 27.58
N LYS A 284 -17.42 -2.76 27.05
CA LYS A 284 -18.53 -1.81 26.98
C LYS A 284 -19.58 -2.33 26.01
N LEU A 285 -20.84 -2.41 26.45
CA LEU A 285 -21.93 -2.82 25.58
C LEU A 285 -22.68 -1.64 25.01
N LYS A 286 -23.16 -0.75 25.89
CA LYS A 286 -23.98 0.39 25.50
C LYS A 286 -24.12 1.39 26.64
N THR A 287 -24.52 2.60 26.26
CA THR A 287 -25.16 3.55 27.17
C THR A 287 -26.67 3.47 27.01
N ILE A 288 -27.42 3.64 28.09
CA ILE A 288 -28.89 3.65 28.12
C ILE A 288 -29.32 4.94 28.81
N GLY A 289 -29.44 6.02 28.05
CA GLY A 289 -29.61 7.35 28.63
C GLY A 289 -28.38 7.73 29.46
N ASP A 290 -28.57 7.89 30.75
CA ASP A 290 -27.60 8.21 31.79
C ASP A 290 -26.92 6.98 32.42
N SER A 291 -27.29 5.78 31.97
CA SER A 291 -26.70 4.51 32.44
C SER A 291 -25.56 4.03 31.55
N TYR A 292 -24.48 3.52 32.16
CA TYR A 292 -23.38 2.84 31.49
C TYR A 292 -23.44 1.34 31.77
N MET A 293 -23.35 0.52 30.71
CA MET A 293 -23.38 -0.94 30.82
C MET A 293 -22.10 -1.56 30.26
N ALA A 294 -21.39 -2.32 31.10
CA ALA A 294 -20.19 -3.05 30.73
C ALA A 294 -20.16 -4.44 31.37
N VAL A 295 -19.39 -5.36 30.78
CA VAL A 295 -19.31 -6.75 31.23
C VAL A 295 -17.88 -7.23 31.23
N ALA A 296 -17.44 -7.78 32.37
CA ALA A 296 -16.17 -8.49 32.48
C ALA A 296 -16.35 -9.99 32.22
N GLY A 297 -15.34 -10.63 31.64
CA GLY A 297 -15.37 -12.06 31.27
C GLY A 297 -15.96 -12.34 29.88
N ILE A 298 -16.16 -11.30 29.07
CA ILE A 298 -16.50 -11.40 27.64
C ILE A 298 -15.62 -10.42 26.84
N PRO A 299 -15.40 -10.64 25.53
CA PRO A 299 -15.71 -11.85 24.76
C PRO A 299 -14.79 -13.03 25.09
N ILE A 300 -13.76 -12.82 25.91
CA ILE A 300 -12.83 -13.84 26.40
C ILE A 300 -13.16 -14.11 27.86
N ALA A 301 -13.53 -15.35 28.18
CA ALA A 301 -13.77 -15.76 29.55
C ALA A 301 -12.47 -15.68 30.37
N ASN A 302 -12.56 -15.16 31.58
CA ASN A 302 -11.47 -15.13 32.55
C ASN A 302 -12.01 -15.50 33.95
N ALA A 303 -11.15 -15.88 34.89
CA ALA A 303 -11.56 -16.21 36.26
C ALA A 303 -11.69 -14.95 37.14
N THR A 304 -11.05 -13.86 36.74
CA THR A 304 -10.95 -12.60 37.50
C THR A 304 -12.09 -11.62 37.24
N HIS A 305 -13.06 -11.96 36.38
CA HIS A 305 -14.12 -11.06 35.91
C HIS A 305 -14.80 -10.23 37.02
N ALA A 306 -15.06 -10.84 38.19
CA ALA A 306 -15.71 -10.17 39.30
C ALA A 306 -14.79 -9.16 40.00
N ILE A 307 -13.51 -9.48 40.11
CA ILE A 307 -12.48 -8.59 40.67
C ILE A 307 -12.26 -7.41 39.73
N ASP A 308 -12.13 -7.70 38.43
CA ASP A 308 -11.96 -6.71 37.36
C ASP A 308 -13.10 -5.68 37.35
N ALA A 309 -14.35 -6.15 37.41
CA ALA A 309 -15.53 -5.30 37.46
C ALA A 309 -15.57 -4.39 38.71
N VAL A 310 -15.13 -4.89 39.86
CA VAL A 310 -15.12 -4.12 41.11
C VAL A 310 -13.98 -3.10 41.14
N LEU A 311 -12.80 -3.45 40.61
CA LEU A 311 -11.70 -2.48 40.44
C LEU A 311 -12.12 -1.34 39.51
N ALA A 312 -12.76 -1.67 38.38
CA ALA A 312 -13.32 -0.68 37.47
C ALA A 312 -14.33 0.23 38.19
N ALA A 313 -15.26 -0.35 38.96
CA ALA A 313 -16.25 0.40 39.72
C ALA A 313 -15.63 1.37 40.75
N LEU A 314 -14.59 0.94 41.48
CA LEU A 314 -13.87 1.79 42.43
C LEU A 314 -13.23 3.00 41.73
N GLN A 315 -12.63 2.80 40.56
CA GLN A 315 -12.03 3.90 39.77
C GLN A 315 -13.10 4.85 39.22
N MET A 316 -14.21 4.34 38.67
CA MET A 316 -15.33 5.15 38.19
C MET A 316 -15.95 5.99 39.32
N GLN A 317 -16.17 5.40 40.49
CA GLN A 317 -16.69 6.08 41.68
C GLN A 317 -15.72 7.16 42.19
N SER A 318 -14.42 6.85 42.26
CA SER A 318 -13.39 7.81 42.67
C SER A 318 -13.32 9.00 41.73
N PHE A 319 -13.37 8.77 40.42
CA PHE A 319 -13.40 9.84 39.41
C PHE A 319 -14.59 10.77 39.58
N LEU A 320 -15.80 10.23 39.77
CA LEU A 320 -16.97 11.08 39.99
C LEU A 320 -16.96 11.79 41.34
N THR A 321 -16.35 11.20 42.36
CA THR A 321 -16.11 11.88 43.64
C THR A 321 -15.22 13.12 43.44
N TRP A 322 -14.15 12.97 42.66
CA TRP A 322 -13.28 14.09 42.28
C TRP A 322 -14.03 15.13 41.42
N ARG A 323 -14.76 14.70 40.39
CA ARG A 323 -15.52 15.58 39.48
C ARG A 323 -16.57 16.39 40.24
N LYS A 324 -17.26 15.76 41.19
CA LYS A 324 -18.20 16.41 42.11
C LYS A 324 -17.53 17.51 42.93
N ALA A 325 -16.34 17.26 43.49
CA ALA A 325 -15.61 18.26 44.26
C ALA A 325 -15.18 19.47 43.39
N GLU A 326 -14.70 19.21 42.18
CA GLU A 326 -14.28 20.23 41.22
C GLU A 326 -15.47 21.09 40.75
N LYS A 327 -16.59 20.48 40.37
CA LYS A 327 -17.81 21.21 40.01
C LYS A 327 -18.42 22.00 41.17
N ALA A 328 -18.40 21.43 42.38
CA ALA A 328 -18.89 22.13 43.57
C ALA A 328 -18.08 23.41 43.85
N GLN A 329 -16.75 23.38 43.65
CA GLN A 329 -15.89 24.57 43.77
C GLN A 329 -16.28 25.65 42.76
N ASN A 330 -16.68 25.26 41.55
CA ASN A 330 -17.10 26.15 40.47
C ASN A 330 -18.60 26.51 40.51
N LYS A 331 -19.33 26.08 41.55
CA LYS A 331 -20.80 26.26 41.68
C LYS A 331 -21.59 25.72 40.49
N GLN A 332 -21.11 24.65 39.87
CA GLN A 332 -21.76 23.97 38.77
C GLN A 332 -22.57 22.76 39.27
N PRO A 333 -23.65 22.37 38.55
CA PRO A 333 -24.39 21.15 38.88
C PRO A 333 -23.51 19.92 38.68
N TYR A 334 -23.63 18.96 39.60
CA TYR A 334 -22.86 17.72 39.60
C TYR A 334 -23.78 16.52 39.82
N TRP A 335 -23.37 15.35 39.32
CA TRP A 335 -24.06 14.09 39.58
C TRP A 335 -23.33 13.27 40.64
N ASP A 336 -24.10 12.42 41.31
CA ASP A 336 -23.58 11.26 42.01
C ASP A 336 -23.83 10.01 41.17
N ILE A 337 -23.21 8.88 41.52
CA ILE A 337 -23.36 7.63 40.76
C ILE A 337 -23.86 6.49 41.63
N ARG A 338 -24.72 5.68 41.06
CA ARG A 338 -25.02 4.35 41.58
C ARG A 338 -24.33 3.33 40.71
N ILE A 339 -23.67 2.37 41.33
CA ILE A 339 -23.04 1.25 40.63
C ILE A 339 -23.64 -0.05 41.17
N GLY A 340 -24.00 -0.95 40.26
CA GLY A 340 -24.54 -2.27 40.56
C GLY A 340 -23.81 -3.36 39.80
N ILE A 341 -23.34 -4.40 40.52
CA ILE A 341 -22.60 -5.51 39.92
C ILE A 341 -23.22 -6.85 40.34
N HIS A 342 -23.46 -7.71 39.35
CA HIS A 342 -23.86 -9.09 39.58
C HIS A 342 -23.08 -10.04 38.67
N SER A 343 -22.77 -11.23 39.20
CA SER A 343 -22.01 -12.26 38.49
C SER A 343 -22.87 -13.51 38.31
N GLY A 344 -22.79 -14.12 37.12
CA GLY A 344 -23.52 -15.34 36.79
C GLY A 344 -23.46 -15.67 35.31
N SER A 345 -24.17 -16.72 34.90
CA SER A 345 -24.20 -17.17 33.50
C SER A 345 -24.96 -16.18 32.61
N LEU A 346 -24.51 -15.98 31.38
CA LEU A 346 -25.22 -15.17 30.38
C LEU A 346 -24.98 -15.68 28.96
N LEU A 347 -25.80 -15.24 28.03
CA LEU A 347 -25.62 -15.45 26.59
C LEU A 347 -25.17 -14.13 25.97
N ALA A 348 -24.06 -14.12 25.24
CA ALA A 348 -23.63 -12.95 24.45
C ALA A 348 -23.76 -13.24 22.96
N GLY A 349 -24.00 -12.23 22.14
CA GLY A 349 -24.13 -12.42 20.70
C GLY A 349 -24.49 -11.13 19.96
N VAL A 350 -24.54 -11.23 18.63
CA VAL A 350 -24.90 -10.10 17.77
C VAL A 350 -26.35 -10.22 17.31
N ILE A 351 -27.12 -9.15 17.51
CA ILE A 351 -28.48 -9.02 16.98
C ILE A 351 -28.55 -7.92 15.91
N GLY A 352 -29.49 -8.06 14.98
CA GLY A 352 -29.77 -7.08 13.93
C GLY A 352 -29.33 -7.51 12.53
N ARG A 353 -29.97 -6.92 11.50
CA ARG A 353 -29.63 -7.15 10.08
C ARG A 353 -28.90 -5.98 9.42
N LYS A 354 -28.95 -4.79 10.02
CA LYS A 354 -28.38 -3.54 9.49
C LYS A 354 -27.63 -2.74 10.55
N LYS A 355 -28.18 -2.67 11.77
CA LYS A 355 -27.53 -2.11 12.96
C LYS A 355 -27.14 -3.30 13.85
N PHE A 356 -25.97 -3.87 13.59
CA PHE A 356 -25.45 -4.95 14.42
C PHE A 356 -25.17 -4.40 15.82
N THR A 357 -25.66 -5.08 16.85
CA THR A 357 -25.38 -4.76 18.24
C THR A 357 -24.90 -6.03 18.92
N TYR A 358 -23.68 -6.00 19.44
CA TYR A 358 -23.20 -7.01 20.35
C TYR A 358 -23.81 -6.74 21.73
N ASP A 359 -24.46 -7.74 22.31
CA ASP A 359 -25.24 -7.58 23.53
C ASP A 359 -25.26 -8.87 24.35
N VAL A 360 -25.73 -8.76 25.58
CA VAL A 360 -25.88 -9.90 26.50
C VAL A 360 -27.32 -10.08 26.95
N TRP A 361 -27.72 -11.33 27.12
CA TRP A 361 -29.03 -11.73 27.59
C TRP A 361 -28.90 -12.75 28.71
N GLY A 362 -29.76 -12.62 29.70
CA GLY A 362 -29.80 -13.54 30.81
C GLY A 362 -30.34 -12.87 32.05
N ASP A 363 -30.71 -13.72 33.00
CA ASP A 363 -31.19 -13.31 34.30
C ASP A 363 -30.11 -12.56 35.13
N THR A 364 -28.83 -12.84 34.84
CA THR A 364 -27.67 -12.13 35.38
C THR A 364 -27.75 -10.62 35.08
N VAL A 365 -28.12 -10.24 33.85
CA VAL A 365 -28.22 -8.84 33.40
C VAL A 365 -29.32 -8.10 34.19
N ASN A 366 -30.48 -8.74 34.32
CA ASN A 366 -31.61 -8.18 35.07
C ASN A 366 -31.27 -8.01 36.56
N THR A 367 -30.49 -8.93 37.11
CA THR A 367 -30.07 -8.87 38.52
C THR A 367 -29.03 -7.78 38.76
N ALA A 368 -28.08 -7.59 37.84
CA ALA A 368 -27.11 -6.49 37.90
C ALA A 368 -27.79 -5.12 37.86
N SER A 369 -28.72 -4.91 36.92
CA SER A 369 -29.53 -3.68 36.84
C SER A 369 -30.34 -3.44 38.13
N ARG A 370 -30.78 -4.50 38.82
CA ARG A 370 -31.42 -4.36 40.15
C ARG A 370 -30.45 -3.95 41.25
N MET A 371 -29.22 -4.45 41.22
CA MET A 371 -28.19 -4.04 42.17
C MET A 371 -27.91 -2.54 42.06
N GLU A 372 -27.91 -1.99 40.85
CA GLU A 372 -27.75 -0.56 40.59
C GLU A 372 -28.98 0.21 41.09
N SER A 373 -30.16 -0.12 40.58
CA SER A 373 -31.37 0.69 40.83
C SER A 373 -31.84 0.66 42.28
N SER A 374 -31.54 -0.42 43.02
CA SER A 374 -31.77 -0.52 44.48
C SER A 374 -30.58 -0.04 45.32
N GLY A 375 -29.51 0.40 44.64
CA GLY A 375 -28.26 0.87 45.22
C GLY A 375 -28.38 2.23 45.92
N VAL A 376 -27.39 2.54 46.76
CA VAL A 376 -27.25 3.86 47.39
C VAL A 376 -26.42 4.73 46.48
N ALA A 377 -26.74 6.02 46.45
CA ALA A 377 -25.93 7.02 45.78
C ALA A 377 -24.50 7.04 46.32
N GLY A 378 -23.55 7.20 45.41
CA GLY A 378 -22.13 7.17 45.70
C GLY A 378 -21.63 5.81 46.15
N GLY A 379 -22.38 4.72 45.97
CA GLY A 379 -22.02 3.39 46.46
C GLY A 379 -21.94 2.32 45.37
N ILE A 380 -21.05 1.34 45.58
CA ILE A 380 -20.88 0.16 44.72
C ILE A 380 -21.62 -1.02 45.34
N ASN A 381 -22.74 -1.39 44.74
CA ASN A 381 -23.65 -2.39 45.28
C ASN A 381 -23.45 -3.71 44.54
N ILE A 382 -23.28 -4.80 45.29
CA ILE A 382 -23.06 -6.12 44.73
C ILE A 382 -24.01 -7.14 45.33
N SER A 383 -24.37 -8.13 44.54
CA SER A 383 -25.11 -9.30 45.02
C SER A 383 -24.24 -10.21 45.90
N GLN A 384 -24.86 -11.09 46.68
CA GLN A 384 -24.16 -12.17 47.39
C GLN A 384 -23.26 -13.03 46.48
N VAL A 385 -23.71 -13.39 45.28
CA VAL A 385 -22.92 -14.22 44.36
C VAL A 385 -21.61 -13.53 44.01
N THR A 386 -21.65 -12.24 43.67
CA THR A 386 -20.44 -11.45 43.43
C THR A 386 -19.60 -11.31 44.69
N PHE A 387 -20.22 -11.07 45.85
CA PHE A 387 -19.50 -10.97 47.13
C PHE A 387 -18.66 -12.23 47.40
N GLU A 388 -19.21 -13.43 47.19
CA GLU A 388 -18.47 -14.67 47.41
C GLU A 388 -17.22 -14.78 46.52
N LEU A 389 -17.25 -14.20 45.31
CA LEU A 389 -16.11 -14.21 44.37
C LEU A 389 -15.02 -13.21 44.75
N ILE A 390 -15.35 -12.15 45.51
CA ILE A 390 -14.44 -11.02 45.72
C ILE A 390 -14.07 -10.78 47.20
N LYS A 391 -14.76 -11.43 48.15
CA LYS A 391 -14.65 -11.19 49.59
C LYS A 391 -13.23 -11.31 50.14
N ASP A 392 -12.35 -12.01 49.44
CA ASP A 392 -10.94 -12.17 49.83
C ASP A 392 -10.09 -10.95 49.48
N PHE A 393 -10.55 -10.12 48.54
CA PHE A 393 -9.83 -8.96 47.99
C PHE A 393 -10.33 -7.61 48.52
N PHE A 394 -11.62 -7.49 48.84
CA PHE A 394 -12.26 -6.21 49.15
C PHE A 394 -12.92 -6.17 50.53
N ASP A 395 -12.97 -4.97 51.11
CA ASP A 395 -13.77 -4.66 52.29
C ASP A 395 -15.22 -4.45 51.86
N CYS A 396 -16.12 -5.36 52.24
CA CYS A 396 -17.53 -5.32 51.91
C CYS A 396 -18.42 -5.28 53.16
N GLN A 397 -19.49 -4.50 53.11
CA GLN A 397 -20.47 -4.38 54.18
C GLN A 397 -21.82 -4.93 53.75
N TYR A 398 -22.37 -5.85 54.54
CA TYR A 398 -23.74 -6.35 54.30
C TYR A 398 -24.77 -5.25 54.51
N ARG A 399 -25.67 -5.08 53.54
CA ARG A 399 -26.67 -4.01 53.48
C ARG A 399 -28.10 -4.49 53.74
N GLY A 400 -28.31 -5.79 53.84
CA GLY A 400 -29.65 -6.37 53.94
C GLY A 400 -30.14 -6.93 52.61
N LYS A 401 -31.42 -7.27 52.59
CA LYS A 401 -32.07 -7.95 51.47
C LYS A 401 -32.88 -6.98 50.62
N ILE A 402 -32.76 -7.09 49.31
CA ILE A 402 -33.64 -6.39 48.36
C ILE A 402 -34.64 -7.35 47.75
N ALA A 403 -35.86 -6.88 47.51
CA ALA A 403 -36.87 -7.67 46.80
C ALA A 403 -36.54 -7.70 45.29
N ALA A 404 -36.40 -8.88 44.72
CA ALA A 404 -36.19 -9.09 43.30
C ALA A 404 -37.43 -9.75 42.68
N LYS A 405 -37.97 -9.13 41.63
CA LYS A 405 -39.14 -9.64 40.91
C LYS A 405 -38.86 -11.08 40.47
N ASN A 406 -39.74 -12.00 40.89
CA ASN A 406 -39.65 -13.45 40.61
C ASN A 406 -38.47 -14.20 41.25
N LYS A 407 -37.72 -13.59 42.18
CA LYS A 407 -36.59 -14.22 42.89
C LYS A 407 -36.67 -14.14 44.42
N GLY A 408 -37.72 -13.55 44.96
CA GLY A 408 -37.84 -13.33 46.40
C GLY A 408 -36.88 -12.24 46.85
N TYR A 409 -35.97 -12.57 47.78
CA TYR A 409 -35.06 -11.62 48.39
C TYR A 409 -33.61 -11.97 48.05
N ILE A 410 -32.84 -10.97 47.61
CA ILE A 410 -31.41 -11.12 47.29
C ILE A 410 -30.60 -10.31 48.30
N ASP A 411 -29.61 -10.96 48.89
CA ASP A 411 -28.64 -10.34 49.79
C ASP A 411 -27.73 -9.37 49.02
N MET A 412 -27.60 -8.16 49.55
CA MET A 412 -26.84 -7.05 48.95
C MET A 412 -25.71 -6.61 49.87
N TYR A 413 -24.58 -6.27 49.26
CA TYR A 413 -23.38 -5.79 49.92
C TYR A 413 -22.91 -4.49 49.28
N LEU A 414 -22.28 -3.64 50.08
CA LEU A 414 -21.62 -2.41 49.63
C LEU A 414 -20.11 -2.67 49.63
N VAL A 415 -19.45 -2.40 48.50
CA VAL A 415 -17.99 -2.42 48.41
C VAL A 415 -17.46 -1.05 48.76
N HIS A 416 -16.49 -0.99 49.68
CA HIS A 416 -15.89 0.27 50.11
C HIS A 416 -14.53 0.51 49.47
N ARG A 417 -13.66 -0.51 49.52
CA ARG A 417 -12.27 -0.41 49.07
C ARG A 417 -11.60 -1.78 49.00
N LEU A 418 -10.38 -1.84 48.46
CA LEU A 418 -9.47 -2.96 48.67
C LEU A 418 -9.16 -3.15 50.16
N LYS A 419 -8.97 -4.40 50.59
CA LYS A 419 -8.48 -4.69 51.95
C LYS A 419 -7.16 -3.98 52.20
N GLU A 420 -6.92 -3.53 53.43
CA GLU A 420 -5.69 -2.80 53.80
C GLU A 420 -4.41 -3.55 53.43
N SER A 421 -4.39 -4.87 53.61
CA SER A 421 -3.24 -5.71 53.26
C SER A 421 -3.00 -5.84 51.76
N LEU A 422 -3.97 -5.49 50.91
CA LEU A 422 -3.94 -5.63 49.46
C LEU A 422 -3.88 -4.29 48.71
N SER A 423 -3.92 -3.18 49.45
CA SER A 423 -3.79 -1.83 48.90
C SER A 423 -2.38 -1.28 49.07
N SER A 424 -1.97 -0.40 48.16
CA SER A 424 -0.75 0.41 48.25
C SER A 424 -1.02 1.86 48.66
N ASP A 425 -2.28 2.31 48.60
CA ASP A 425 -2.70 3.65 48.99
C ASP A 425 -3.72 3.62 50.15
N PRO A 426 -3.84 4.72 50.93
CA PRO A 426 -4.75 4.77 52.08
C PRO A 426 -6.25 4.69 51.72
N LEU A 427 -6.63 5.08 50.49
CA LEU A 427 -8.02 5.05 50.03
C LEU A 427 -8.45 3.65 49.59
N GLY A 428 -7.50 2.74 49.36
CA GLY A 428 -7.79 1.37 48.97
C GLY A 428 -8.22 1.23 47.51
N LEU A 429 -7.63 2.04 46.63
CA LEU A 429 -7.96 2.11 45.20
C LEU A 429 -6.90 1.46 44.30
N VAL A 430 -5.66 1.37 44.79
CA VAL A 430 -4.48 0.95 44.03
C VAL A 430 -3.96 -0.37 44.60
N PRO A 431 -4.08 -1.48 43.85
CA PRO A 431 -3.56 -2.77 44.26
C PRO A 431 -2.06 -2.77 44.56
N ASN A 432 -1.64 -3.48 45.61
CA ASN A 432 -0.22 -3.69 45.91
C ASN A 432 0.34 -4.99 45.31
N HIS A 433 1.60 -5.30 45.61
CA HIS A 433 2.26 -6.51 45.11
C HIS A 433 1.60 -7.81 45.62
N GLN A 434 1.10 -7.84 46.86
CA GLN A 434 0.41 -9.01 47.41
C GLN A 434 -0.91 -9.27 46.69
N PHE A 435 -1.66 -8.22 46.34
CA PHE A 435 -2.84 -8.34 45.48
C PHE A 435 -2.48 -9.00 44.15
N GLN A 436 -1.42 -8.52 43.48
CA GLN A 436 -1.02 -9.03 42.17
C GLN A 436 -0.64 -10.51 42.20
N GLN A 437 -0.02 -10.98 43.29
CA GLN A 437 0.28 -12.40 43.50
C GLN A 437 -0.98 -13.26 43.61
N LEU A 438 -1.97 -12.80 44.39
CA LEU A 438 -3.24 -13.51 44.55
C LEU A 438 -4.07 -13.48 43.26
N TYR A 439 -4.10 -12.33 42.59
CA TYR A 439 -4.81 -12.13 41.33
C TYR A 439 -4.24 -13.02 40.22
N SER A 440 -2.92 -13.13 40.10
CA SER A 440 -2.26 -13.97 39.09
C SER A 440 -2.35 -15.47 39.36
N ALA A 441 -2.78 -15.87 40.56
CA ALA A 441 -2.92 -17.27 40.97
C ALA A 441 -4.32 -17.85 40.68
N LEU A 442 -5.27 -17.01 40.27
CA LEU A 442 -6.62 -17.38 39.80
C LEU A 442 -6.58 -17.71 38.30
#